data_AF-D7MUK3-F1
#
_entry.id   AF-D7MUK3-F1
#
_cell.length_a   1.000
_cell.length_b   1.000
_cell.length_c   1.000
_cell.angle_alpha   90.00
_cell.angle_beta   90.00
_cell.angle_gamma   90.00
#
_symmetry.space_group_name_H-M   'P 1'
#
loop_
_entity.id
_entity.type
_entity.pdbx_description
1 polymer ?
#
loop_
_entity_poly.entity_id
_entity_poly.type
_entity_poly.pdbx_seq_one_letter_code
_entity_poly.pdbx_strand_id
1 'polypeptide(L)'
;MVGLTTPEDRSEIAFFDVETTIPFRAGQGYAILEFGSILVCPKKLVELRNYSVLVRPANLNLITPRSVKCNGIKREDVESAATFADIADTVYDILHGRIWAGHNILKFDCPRISEAFAEIGRDPPEPKGTIDSLALLTQRFGRRAGDMKMATLASYFGLGNQTHRSLDDVRMNLEVLKYCATVLFLESSLPDELIENSVTTTTPETSSRRRRNIKTSPLQSPADHQTGENSTTIPILSFVSSAEAQTDPFDMSTLRNEIAPEVLQSDVPMEEEQNQQSETVTSEGTCDQEGFLELDKMSISSIRATHVPLYDGSQTMKVQLCLGDRPLQLHCPHLRVRFGINGKFMDKAGRRRLNFVVDLYPSLCNVLQECDNAAQTISVDSGSDSDWNPAVIPMKGFLNCPTARIHIPTELNGDVDRYAAEIHQKEFSGAIATQKLISSNPKVGEIESLLNPGTVLDAFLSLEPYDYQQRAGIRLVARKLVIH
;
A
#
# COMPACT_ATOMS: atom_id res chain seq x y z
N MET A 1 21.14 28.46 1.25
CA MET A 1 22.35 27.63 1.43
C MET A 1 21.89 26.30 1.98
N VAL A 2 21.79 25.28 1.14
CA VAL A 2 21.29 23.94 1.55
C VAL A 2 22.46 23.22 2.22
N GLY A 3 22.27 22.73 3.45
CA GLY A 3 23.33 22.06 4.19
C GLY A 3 23.70 20.72 3.54
N LEU A 4 24.98 20.52 3.21
CA LEU A 4 25.49 19.19 2.91
C LEU A 4 25.38 18.35 4.19
N THR A 5 24.70 17.21 4.11
CA THR A 5 24.79 16.18 5.14
C THR A 5 26.21 15.60 5.12
N THR A 6 26.81 15.49 6.31
CA THR A 6 28.17 14.94 6.45
C THR A 6 28.19 13.45 6.02
N PRO A 7 29.28 12.94 5.42
CA PRO A 7 29.33 11.58 4.86
C PRO A 7 29.02 10.45 5.86
N GLU A 8 29.26 10.70 7.15
CA GLU A 8 29.23 9.69 8.20
C GLU A 8 27.82 9.19 8.55
N ASP A 9 26.75 9.97 8.33
CA ASP A 9 25.37 9.60 8.69
C ASP A 9 24.48 9.21 7.49
N ARG A 10 25.10 8.80 6.36
CA ARG A 10 24.39 8.22 5.20
C ARG A 10 23.87 6.82 5.53
N SER A 11 22.78 6.78 6.29
CA SER A 11 22.15 5.57 6.82
C SER A 11 20.94 5.11 5.99
N GLU A 12 20.54 5.84 4.96
CA GLU A 12 19.43 5.45 4.08
C GLU A 12 19.81 4.29 3.15
N ILE A 13 18.83 3.47 2.78
CA ILE A 13 18.98 2.46 1.73
C ILE A 13 18.58 3.10 0.40
N ALA A 14 19.50 3.16 -0.56
CA ALA A 14 19.23 3.60 -1.92
C ALA A 14 18.72 2.40 -2.74
N PHE A 15 17.41 2.33 -2.93
CA PHE A 15 16.83 1.46 -3.95
C PHE A 15 17.01 2.13 -5.31
N PHE A 16 17.52 1.41 -6.31
CA PHE A 16 17.61 1.94 -7.67
C PHE A 16 17.45 0.85 -8.74
N ASP A 17 17.14 1.31 -9.96
CA ASP A 17 16.93 0.54 -11.18
C ASP A 17 17.34 1.40 -12.38
N VAL A 18 17.82 0.79 -13.46
CA VAL A 18 18.11 1.47 -14.74
C VAL A 18 17.46 0.81 -15.95
N GLU A 19 16.65 1.57 -16.68
CA GLU A 19 16.28 1.21 -18.04
C GLU A 19 17.39 1.49 -19.03
N THR A 20 17.57 0.58 -20.00
CA THR A 20 18.72 0.60 -20.91
C THR A 20 18.37 0.26 -22.36
N THR A 21 19.30 0.56 -23.27
CA THR A 21 19.28 0.02 -24.64
C THR A 21 19.60 -1.47 -24.62
N ILE A 22 18.84 -2.29 -25.36
CA ILE A 22 19.15 -3.72 -25.50
C ILE A 22 20.11 -3.93 -26.69
N PRO A 23 21.34 -4.45 -26.46
CA PRO A 23 22.32 -4.66 -27.52
C PRO A 23 21.88 -5.69 -28.57
N PHE A 24 22.33 -5.51 -29.81
CA PHE A 24 22.07 -6.43 -30.92
C PHE A 24 23.01 -7.64 -30.93
N ARG A 25 24.23 -7.49 -30.39
CA ARG A 25 25.27 -8.53 -30.37
C ARG A 25 25.81 -8.70 -28.96
N ALA A 26 26.19 -9.93 -28.60
CA ALA A 26 26.94 -10.16 -27.37
C ALA A 26 28.25 -9.36 -27.38
N GLY A 27 28.57 -8.69 -26.26
CA GLY A 27 29.73 -7.81 -26.15
C GLY A 27 29.51 -6.36 -26.62
N GLN A 28 28.35 -6.01 -27.17
CA GLN A 28 27.96 -4.61 -27.34
C GLN A 28 27.46 -4.08 -25.98
N GLY A 29 27.97 -2.91 -25.56
CA GLY A 29 27.61 -2.26 -24.29
C GLY A 29 26.16 -1.78 -24.23
N TYR A 30 25.73 -1.43 -23.01
CA TYR A 30 24.42 -0.88 -22.70
C TYR A 30 24.52 0.62 -22.47
N ALA A 31 23.65 1.42 -23.06
CA ALA A 31 23.47 2.82 -22.67
C ALA A 31 22.26 2.93 -21.74
N ILE A 32 22.40 3.69 -20.64
CA ILE A 32 21.32 4.03 -19.72
C ILE A 32 20.36 5.00 -20.41
N LEU A 33 19.05 4.75 -20.27
CA LEU A 33 17.94 5.52 -20.83
C LEU A 33 17.01 6.10 -19.75
N GLU A 34 16.92 5.45 -18.59
CA GLU A 34 16.30 6.00 -17.37
C GLU A 34 17.16 5.62 -16.16
N PHE A 35 17.25 6.51 -15.18
CA PHE A 35 17.72 6.18 -13.83
C PHE A 35 16.61 6.52 -12.84
N GLY A 36 16.13 5.52 -12.11
CA GLY A 36 15.13 5.68 -11.06
C GLY A 36 15.69 5.24 -9.70
N SER A 37 15.45 6.03 -8.66
CA SER A 37 15.87 5.69 -7.30
C SER A 37 14.95 6.25 -6.22
N ILE A 38 14.83 5.51 -5.11
CA ILE A 38 14.23 5.96 -3.87
C ILE A 38 15.20 5.78 -2.69
N LEU A 39 15.30 6.79 -1.83
CA LEU A 39 15.98 6.67 -0.54
C LEU A 39 14.98 6.21 0.51
N VAL A 40 15.28 5.12 1.19
CA VAL A 40 14.39 4.44 2.14
C VAL A 40 14.94 4.52 3.56
N CYS A 41 14.07 4.85 4.51
CA CYS A 41 14.42 4.80 5.94
C CYS A 41 14.57 3.33 6.40
N PRO A 42 15.76 2.87 6.84
CA PRO A 42 15.96 1.46 7.24
C PRO A 42 15.10 1.06 8.45
N LYS A 43 14.73 2.02 9.31
CA LYS A 43 13.94 1.79 10.54
C LYS A 43 12.42 1.76 10.31
N LYS A 44 11.94 2.27 9.17
CA LYS A 44 10.50 2.46 8.90
C LYS A 44 10.05 1.92 7.54
N LEU A 45 10.99 1.57 6.65
CA LEU A 45 10.75 1.11 5.28
C LEU A 45 9.84 2.06 4.46
N VAL A 46 9.89 3.35 4.74
CA VAL A 46 9.19 4.41 3.99
C VAL A 46 10.15 5.11 3.03
N GLU A 47 9.63 5.47 1.85
CA GLU A 47 10.28 6.39 0.91
C GLU A 47 10.46 7.76 1.58
N LEU A 48 11.69 8.23 1.65
CA LEU A 48 12.06 9.56 2.17
C LEU A 48 12.21 10.59 1.05
N ARG A 49 12.78 10.15 -0.08
CA ARG A 49 13.03 10.94 -1.28
C ARG A 49 13.03 10.02 -2.49
N ASN A 50 12.63 10.54 -3.65
CA ASN A 50 12.83 9.89 -4.93
C ASN A 50 13.63 10.79 -5.89
N TYR A 51 14.17 10.16 -6.93
CA TYR A 51 14.74 10.80 -8.09
C TYR A 51 14.48 9.89 -9.30
N SER A 52 13.99 10.46 -10.40
CA SER A 52 13.82 9.74 -11.66
C SER A 52 14.13 10.68 -12.80
N VAL A 53 14.90 10.21 -13.78
CA VAL A 53 15.34 11.04 -14.90
C VAL A 53 15.57 10.18 -16.14
N LEU A 54 15.08 10.67 -17.29
CA LEU A 54 15.45 10.13 -18.58
C LEU A 54 16.88 10.56 -18.94
N VAL A 55 17.64 9.65 -19.53
CA VAL A 55 19.06 9.83 -19.84
C VAL A 55 19.25 9.73 -21.34
N ARG A 56 19.86 10.76 -21.92
CA ARG A 56 20.21 10.78 -23.34
C ARG A 56 21.49 9.98 -23.59
N PRO A 57 21.45 8.89 -24.36
CA PRO A 57 22.64 8.12 -24.71
C PRO A 57 23.50 8.91 -25.71
N ALA A 58 24.82 8.65 -25.73
CA ALA A 58 25.74 9.28 -26.68
C ALA A 58 25.40 9.02 -28.16
N ASN A 59 24.65 7.94 -28.45
CA ASN A 59 24.15 7.63 -29.79
C ASN A 59 22.69 7.15 -29.75
N LEU A 60 21.76 8.01 -30.20
CA LEU A 60 20.32 7.73 -30.29
C LEU A 60 19.95 6.56 -31.24
N ASN A 61 20.89 6.06 -32.05
CA ASN A 61 20.68 4.86 -32.87
C ASN A 61 20.83 3.54 -32.09
N LEU A 62 21.26 3.61 -30.81
CA LEU A 62 21.24 2.46 -29.89
C LEU A 62 19.82 2.17 -29.34
N ILE A 63 18.87 3.10 -29.51
CA ILE A 63 17.47 2.90 -29.13
C ILE A 63 16.78 2.09 -30.22
N THR A 64 16.69 0.79 -30.00
CA THR A 64 16.15 -0.18 -30.96
C THR A 64 14.66 -0.44 -30.71
N PRO A 65 13.89 -0.94 -31.70
CA PRO A 65 12.52 -1.41 -31.46
C PRO A 65 12.42 -2.50 -30.38
N ARG A 66 13.51 -3.24 -30.13
CA ARG A 66 13.58 -4.21 -29.03
C ARG A 66 13.69 -3.53 -27.67
N SER A 67 14.47 -2.45 -27.56
CA SER A 67 14.56 -1.62 -26.35
C SER A 67 13.20 -1.00 -26.05
N VAL A 68 12.59 -0.31 -27.03
CA VAL A 68 11.26 0.31 -26.92
C VAL A 68 10.19 -0.70 -26.52
N LYS A 69 10.25 -1.94 -27.02
CA LYS A 69 9.31 -3.00 -26.62
C LYS A 69 9.44 -3.43 -25.15
N CYS A 70 10.61 -3.27 -24.55
CA CYS A 70 10.85 -3.66 -23.16
C CYS A 70 10.49 -2.56 -22.16
N ASN A 71 10.78 -1.29 -22.44
CA ASN A 71 10.61 -0.18 -21.48
C ASN A 71 9.83 1.04 -22.00
N GLY A 72 9.36 0.98 -23.25
CA GLY A 72 8.57 2.06 -23.86
C GLY A 72 9.36 3.32 -24.22
N ILE A 73 10.65 3.44 -23.85
CA ILE A 73 11.44 4.66 -24.06
C ILE A 73 11.86 4.76 -25.53
N LYS A 74 11.34 5.78 -26.22
CA LYS A 74 11.63 6.07 -27.62
C LYS A 74 12.80 7.04 -27.76
N ARG A 75 13.20 7.30 -29.01
CA ARG A 75 14.25 8.28 -29.33
C ARG A 75 13.83 9.69 -28.94
N GLU A 76 12.59 10.04 -29.26
CA GLU A 76 12.03 11.37 -29.11
C GLU A 76 11.92 11.76 -27.63
N ASP A 77 11.68 10.77 -26.77
CA ASP A 77 11.56 10.94 -25.31
C ASP A 77 12.89 11.36 -24.65
N VAL A 78 14.03 11.02 -25.24
CA VAL A 78 15.37 11.27 -24.67
C VAL A 78 16.23 12.23 -25.49
N GLU A 79 15.81 12.66 -26.67
CA GLU A 79 16.61 13.53 -27.56
C GLU A 79 16.96 14.89 -26.91
N SER A 80 16.03 15.44 -26.14
CA SER A 80 16.17 16.67 -25.36
C SER A 80 16.55 16.44 -23.89
N ALA A 81 16.74 15.19 -23.46
CA ALA A 81 17.06 14.85 -22.08
C ALA A 81 18.54 15.12 -21.74
N ALA A 82 18.82 15.17 -20.44
CA ALA A 82 20.16 15.30 -19.89
C ALA A 82 21.03 14.08 -20.24
N THR A 83 22.32 14.27 -20.48
CA THR A 83 23.27 13.15 -20.64
C THR A 83 23.64 12.55 -19.28
N PHE A 84 24.26 11.37 -19.27
CA PHE A 84 24.75 10.79 -18.01
C PHE A 84 25.76 11.70 -17.28
N ALA A 85 26.61 12.41 -18.03
CA ALA A 85 27.56 13.37 -17.47
C ALA A 85 26.87 14.51 -16.70
N ASP A 86 25.73 15.01 -17.22
CA ASP A 86 24.97 16.10 -16.61
C ASP A 86 24.29 15.68 -15.28
N ILE A 87 23.94 14.40 -15.13
CA ILE A 87 23.30 13.87 -13.90
C ILE A 87 24.28 13.17 -12.95
N ALA A 88 25.53 12.94 -13.36
CA ALA A 88 26.50 12.11 -12.65
C ALA A 88 26.73 12.55 -11.19
N ASP A 89 26.78 13.85 -10.91
CA ASP A 89 26.92 14.35 -9.53
C ASP A 89 25.70 14.00 -8.65
N THR A 90 24.49 14.04 -9.23
CA THR A 90 23.26 13.67 -8.52
C THR A 90 23.19 12.17 -8.27
N VAL A 91 23.54 11.35 -9.27
CA VAL A 91 23.61 9.89 -9.14
C VAL A 91 24.68 9.49 -8.10
N TYR A 92 25.84 10.13 -8.13
CA TYR A 92 26.90 9.91 -7.13
C TYR A 92 26.44 10.32 -5.73
N ASP A 93 25.79 11.48 -5.56
CA ASP A 93 25.27 11.91 -4.26
C ASP A 93 24.21 10.95 -3.71
N ILE A 94 23.34 10.40 -4.56
CA ILE A 94 22.30 9.43 -4.17
C ILE A 94 22.94 8.09 -3.74
N LEU A 95 23.91 7.59 -4.51
CA LEU A 95 24.43 6.22 -4.34
C LEU A 95 25.63 6.12 -3.40
N HIS A 96 26.61 7.03 -3.48
CA HIS A 96 27.89 6.88 -2.79
C HIS A 96 27.72 6.89 -1.26
N GLY A 97 28.30 5.89 -0.60
CA GLY A 97 28.29 5.76 0.85
C GLY A 97 26.95 5.31 1.45
N ARG A 98 26.05 4.71 0.66
CA ARG A 98 24.78 4.12 1.12
C ARG A 98 24.73 2.61 0.91
N ILE A 99 23.76 1.95 1.55
CA ILE A 99 23.41 0.57 1.20
C ILE A 99 22.60 0.62 -0.09
N TRP A 100 22.95 -0.19 -1.09
CA TRP A 100 22.23 -0.29 -2.35
C TRP A 100 21.23 -1.43 -2.31
N ALA A 101 20.08 -1.27 -2.95
CA ALA A 101 19.07 -2.31 -3.08
C ALA A 101 18.41 -2.27 -4.46
N GLY A 102 18.07 -3.44 -5.00
CA GLY A 102 17.55 -3.58 -6.36
C GLY A 102 17.18 -5.04 -6.62
N HIS A 103 16.74 -5.37 -7.84
CA HIS A 103 16.32 -6.73 -8.19
C HIS A 103 17.18 -7.25 -9.34
N ASN A 104 17.99 -8.28 -9.10
CA ASN A 104 19.09 -8.68 -10.01
C ASN A 104 20.20 -7.61 -10.15
N ILE A 105 20.25 -6.67 -9.20
CA ILE A 105 21.07 -5.46 -9.20
C ILE A 105 22.57 -5.74 -9.35
N LEU A 106 23.05 -6.85 -8.77
CA LEU A 106 24.47 -7.22 -8.82
C LEU A 106 24.92 -7.64 -10.22
N LYS A 107 24.00 -8.17 -11.03
CA LYS A 107 24.30 -8.65 -12.40
C LYS A 107 23.99 -7.61 -13.47
N PHE A 108 23.07 -6.70 -13.17
CA PHE A 108 22.56 -5.76 -14.17
C PHE A 108 22.95 -4.32 -13.86
N ASP A 109 22.28 -3.68 -12.91
CA ASP A 109 22.30 -2.23 -12.68
C ASP A 109 23.64 -1.74 -12.12
N CYS A 110 24.22 -2.43 -11.12
CA CYS A 110 25.51 -2.05 -10.54
C CYS A 110 26.62 -1.97 -11.61
N PRO A 111 26.79 -2.99 -12.49
CA PRO A 111 27.65 -2.85 -13.67
C PRO A 111 27.33 -1.66 -14.57
N ARG A 112 26.05 -1.37 -14.88
CA ARG A 112 25.70 -0.25 -15.78
C ARG A 112 26.09 1.10 -15.20
N ILE A 113 25.88 1.31 -13.90
CA ILE A 113 26.33 2.53 -13.21
C ILE A 113 27.85 2.64 -13.30
N SER A 114 28.58 1.56 -12.99
CA SER A 114 30.05 1.56 -13.06
C SER A 114 30.58 1.84 -14.48
N GLU A 115 29.97 1.22 -15.49
CA GLU A 115 30.27 1.46 -16.92
C GLU A 115 30.03 2.93 -17.30
N ALA A 116 28.89 3.50 -16.92
CA ALA A 116 28.52 4.87 -17.27
C ALA A 116 29.40 5.94 -16.58
N PHE A 117 29.86 5.70 -15.35
CA PHE A 117 30.86 6.56 -14.70
C PHE A 117 32.25 6.45 -15.38
N ALA A 118 32.65 5.24 -15.77
CA ALA A 118 33.90 5.03 -16.51
C ALA A 118 33.89 5.68 -17.90
N GLU A 119 32.76 5.65 -18.62
CA GLU A 119 32.60 6.32 -19.93
C GLU A 119 32.81 7.83 -19.86
N ILE A 120 32.48 8.48 -18.74
CA ILE A 120 32.69 9.91 -18.51
C ILE A 120 34.01 10.22 -17.79
N GLY A 121 34.89 9.22 -17.62
CA GLY A 121 36.21 9.38 -17.01
C GLY A 121 36.19 9.70 -15.51
N ARG A 122 35.19 9.18 -14.77
CA ARG A 122 35.02 9.40 -13.33
C ARG A 122 34.98 8.09 -12.55
N ASP A 123 35.44 8.12 -11.31
CA ASP A 123 35.28 7.00 -10.39
C ASP A 123 33.80 6.79 -10.04
N PRO A 124 33.31 5.53 -10.02
CA PRO A 124 31.92 5.23 -9.70
C PRO A 124 31.60 5.45 -8.20
N PRO A 125 30.32 5.60 -7.83
CA PRO A 125 29.91 5.59 -6.43
C PRO A 125 30.13 4.20 -5.81
N GLU A 126 30.45 4.15 -4.52
CA GLU A 126 30.70 2.89 -3.81
C GLU A 126 29.59 2.61 -2.77
N PRO A 127 29.06 1.37 -2.69
CA PRO A 127 28.09 0.98 -1.67
C PRO A 127 28.77 0.63 -0.33
N LYS A 128 28.08 0.91 0.78
CA LYS A 128 28.36 0.30 2.10
C LYS A 128 28.03 -1.20 2.14
N GLY A 129 27.17 -1.65 1.23
CA GLY A 129 26.71 -3.04 1.07
C GLY A 129 25.56 -3.08 0.07
N THR A 130 25.25 -4.27 -0.47
CA THR A 130 24.26 -4.41 -1.56
C THR A 130 23.25 -5.52 -1.25
N ILE A 131 21.96 -5.22 -1.45
CA ILE A 131 20.82 -6.12 -1.29
C ILE A 131 20.25 -6.42 -2.67
N ASP A 132 20.63 -7.56 -3.25
CA ASP A 132 19.97 -8.08 -4.45
C ASP A 132 18.73 -8.88 -4.05
N SER A 133 17.55 -8.29 -4.26
CA SER A 133 16.29 -8.91 -3.86
C SER A 133 15.99 -10.20 -4.64
N LEU A 134 16.46 -10.35 -5.88
CA LEU A 134 16.28 -11.61 -6.63
C LEU A 134 17.06 -12.73 -5.95
N ALA A 135 18.32 -12.49 -5.62
CA ALA A 135 19.17 -13.49 -4.95
C ALA A 135 18.64 -13.81 -3.54
N LEU A 136 18.36 -12.77 -2.75
CA LEU A 136 17.85 -12.89 -1.38
C LEU A 136 16.52 -13.64 -1.32
N LEU A 137 15.53 -13.25 -2.13
CA LEU A 137 14.22 -13.89 -2.13
C LEU A 137 14.27 -15.30 -2.72
N THR A 138 15.07 -15.55 -3.76
CA THR A 138 15.26 -16.92 -4.27
C THR A 138 15.83 -17.86 -3.20
N GLN A 139 16.71 -17.37 -2.33
CA GLN A 139 17.29 -18.15 -1.23
C GLN A 139 16.33 -18.30 -0.03
N ARG A 140 15.65 -17.22 0.38
CA ARG A 140 14.86 -17.16 1.62
C ARG A 140 13.38 -17.48 1.42
N PHE A 141 12.74 -16.82 0.44
CA PHE A 141 11.33 -17.04 0.11
C PHE A 141 11.14 -18.33 -0.70
N GLY A 142 12.12 -18.68 -1.54
CA GLY A 142 12.05 -19.82 -2.45
C GLY A 142 11.05 -19.60 -3.59
N ARG A 143 10.92 -20.59 -4.48
CA ARG A 143 10.15 -20.50 -5.75
C ARG A 143 8.61 -20.56 -5.59
N ARG A 144 8.08 -20.09 -4.46
CA ARG A 144 6.63 -20.08 -4.16
C ARG A 144 5.86 -19.19 -5.13
N ALA A 145 6.46 -18.06 -5.51
CA ALA A 145 6.01 -17.17 -6.57
C ALA A 145 6.65 -17.52 -7.94
N GLY A 146 6.89 -18.81 -8.21
CA GLY A 146 7.35 -19.30 -9.51
C GLY A 146 8.80 -18.93 -9.87
N ASP A 147 8.96 -18.11 -10.92
CA ASP A 147 10.28 -17.82 -11.51
C ASP A 147 11.10 -16.77 -10.75
N MET A 148 10.48 -16.10 -9.77
CA MET A 148 11.05 -15.05 -8.91
C MET A 148 11.35 -13.72 -9.58
N LYS A 149 10.85 -13.47 -10.81
CA LYS A 149 10.90 -12.13 -11.40
C LYS A 149 9.97 -11.16 -10.66
N MET A 150 10.29 -9.87 -10.74
CA MET A 150 9.50 -8.79 -10.15
C MET A 150 8.00 -8.86 -10.51
N ALA A 151 7.65 -8.94 -11.79
CA ALA A 151 6.25 -9.10 -12.23
C ALA A 151 5.55 -10.34 -11.64
N THR A 152 6.24 -11.47 -11.51
CA THR A 152 5.65 -12.72 -10.97
C THR A 152 5.44 -12.60 -9.45
N LEU A 153 6.38 -11.98 -8.74
CA LEU A 153 6.25 -11.66 -7.31
C LEU A 153 5.15 -10.64 -7.04
N ALA A 154 5.06 -9.59 -7.86
CA ALA A 154 4.00 -8.58 -7.77
C ALA A 154 2.62 -9.19 -8.01
N SER A 155 2.48 -10.06 -9.03
CA SER A 155 1.26 -10.81 -9.31
C SER A 155 0.86 -11.73 -8.14
N TYR A 156 1.82 -12.46 -7.56
CA TYR A 156 1.60 -13.34 -6.41
C TYR A 156 1.02 -12.61 -5.18
N PHE A 157 1.42 -11.34 -4.95
CA PHE A 157 0.91 -10.51 -3.85
C PHE A 157 -0.22 -9.55 -4.24
N GLY A 158 -0.71 -9.58 -5.49
CA GLY A 158 -1.76 -8.67 -5.96
C GLY A 158 -1.34 -7.20 -6.05
N LEU A 159 -0.05 -6.92 -6.25
CA LEU A 159 0.53 -5.57 -6.32
C LEU A 159 0.39 -4.87 -7.68
N GLY A 160 -0.32 -5.49 -8.63
CA GLY A 160 -0.48 -4.98 -10.00
C GLY A 160 0.61 -5.45 -10.96
N ASN A 161 0.66 -4.82 -12.13
CA ASN A 161 1.59 -5.16 -13.21
C ASN A 161 2.86 -4.28 -13.14
N GLN A 162 4.02 -4.90 -13.37
CA GLN A 162 5.28 -4.18 -13.57
C GLN A 162 5.18 -3.28 -14.82
N THR A 163 5.68 -2.06 -14.74
CA THR A 163 5.53 -1.06 -15.83
C THR A 163 6.77 -0.92 -16.70
N HIS A 164 7.93 -1.44 -16.25
CA HIS A 164 9.23 -1.24 -16.88
C HIS A 164 9.61 0.24 -16.97
N ARG A 165 9.39 0.95 -15.86
CA ARG A 165 9.82 2.32 -15.58
C ARG A 165 10.55 2.31 -14.24
N SER A 166 11.78 2.80 -14.21
CA SER A 166 12.69 2.54 -13.09
C SER A 166 12.14 3.03 -11.74
N LEU A 167 11.43 4.16 -11.68
CA LEU A 167 10.86 4.67 -10.43
C LEU A 167 9.69 3.82 -9.88
N ASP A 168 8.88 3.23 -10.75
CA ASP A 168 7.76 2.39 -10.34
C ASP A 168 8.27 0.98 -9.96
N ASP A 169 9.26 0.48 -10.70
CA ASP A 169 9.85 -0.84 -10.47
C ASP A 169 10.68 -0.86 -9.15
N VAL A 170 11.37 0.22 -8.75
CA VAL A 170 12.02 0.29 -7.42
C VAL A 170 11.02 0.34 -6.26
N ARG A 171 9.86 0.97 -6.46
CA ARG A 171 8.76 0.98 -5.47
C ARG A 171 8.13 -0.40 -5.37
N MET A 172 7.88 -1.06 -6.50
CA MET A 172 7.40 -2.44 -6.56
C MET A 172 8.38 -3.39 -5.86
N ASN A 173 9.68 -3.23 -6.08
CA ASN A 173 10.72 -4.02 -5.39
C ASN A 173 10.70 -3.83 -3.87
N LEU A 174 10.57 -2.59 -3.39
CA LEU A 174 10.42 -2.31 -1.97
C LEU A 174 9.18 -3.01 -1.39
N GLU A 175 8.02 -2.92 -2.04
CA GLU A 175 6.80 -3.60 -1.59
C GLU A 175 6.91 -5.14 -1.70
N VAL A 176 7.54 -5.69 -2.73
CA VAL A 176 7.76 -7.15 -2.85
C VAL A 176 8.65 -7.68 -1.71
N LEU A 177 9.78 -7.02 -1.41
CA LEU A 177 10.63 -7.39 -0.26
C LEU A 177 9.85 -7.35 1.06
N LYS A 178 9.07 -6.28 1.25
CA LYS A 178 8.20 -6.05 2.40
C LYS A 178 7.21 -7.19 2.61
N TYR A 179 6.44 -7.57 1.59
CA TYR A 179 5.48 -8.68 1.67
C TYR A 179 6.16 -10.03 1.89
N CYS A 180 7.25 -10.34 1.17
CA CYS A 180 8.02 -11.56 1.38
C CYS A 180 8.57 -11.67 2.82
N ALA A 181 9.11 -10.57 3.37
CA ALA A 181 9.62 -10.54 4.74
C ALA A 181 8.52 -10.76 5.78
N THR A 182 7.33 -10.17 5.58
CA THR A 182 6.17 -10.39 6.44
C THR A 182 5.70 -11.85 6.43
N VAL A 183 5.62 -12.48 5.25
CA VAL A 183 5.27 -13.91 5.14
C VAL A 183 6.30 -14.79 5.84
N LEU A 184 7.59 -14.56 5.61
CA LEU A 184 8.66 -15.33 6.25
C LEU A 184 8.66 -15.18 7.78
N PHE A 185 8.38 -13.98 8.30
CA PHE A 185 8.25 -13.73 9.74
C PHE A 185 7.04 -14.44 10.37
N LEU A 186 5.89 -14.44 9.67
CA LEU A 186 4.70 -15.16 10.14
C LEU A 186 4.92 -16.67 10.12
N GLU A 187 5.57 -17.20 9.08
CA GLU A 187 5.90 -18.61 8.96
C GLU A 187 6.90 -19.08 10.02
N SER A 188 7.94 -18.29 10.34
CA SER A 188 8.88 -18.64 11.41
C SER A 188 8.26 -18.62 12.81
N SER A 189 7.05 -18.06 12.94
CA SER A 189 6.27 -18.05 14.17
C SER A 189 5.31 -19.25 14.30
N LEU A 190 5.16 -20.08 13.27
CA LEU A 190 4.28 -21.26 13.29
C LEU A 190 5.02 -22.53 13.76
N PRO A 191 4.32 -23.48 14.42
CA PRO A 191 4.85 -24.83 14.62
C PRO A 191 5.16 -25.52 13.29
N ASP A 192 6.32 -26.19 13.22
CA ASP A 192 6.85 -26.84 12.00
C ASP A 192 5.85 -27.83 11.37
N GLU A 193 5.08 -28.51 12.22
CA GLU A 193 4.02 -29.47 11.86
C GLU A 193 2.90 -28.85 11.00
N LEU A 194 2.65 -27.55 11.12
CA LEU A 194 1.67 -26.84 10.29
C LEU A 194 2.27 -26.36 8.96
N ILE A 195 3.59 -26.17 8.91
CA ILE A 195 4.31 -25.69 7.72
C ILE A 195 4.42 -26.81 6.68
N GLU A 196 4.80 -28.03 7.09
CA GLU A 196 4.90 -29.18 6.16
C GLU A 196 3.55 -29.50 5.48
N ASN A 197 2.45 -29.43 6.24
CA ASN A 197 1.10 -29.64 5.71
C ASN A 197 0.64 -28.54 4.73
N SER A 198 1.18 -27.31 4.85
CA SER A 198 0.80 -26.17 4.01
C SER A 198 1.57 -26.10 2.69
N VAL A 199 2.82 -26.57 2.66
CA VAL A 199 3.66 -26.56 1.44
C VAL A 199 3.25 -27.66 0.44
N THR A 200 2.58 -28.72 0.91
CA THR A 200 2.29 -29.92 0.13
C THR A 200 1.08 -29.77 -0.83
N THR A 201 0.27 -28.72 -0.71
CA THR A 201 -1.00 -28.59 -1.47
C THR A 201 -0.91 -27.75 -2.77
N THR A 202 0.20 -27.07 -3.06
CA THR A 202 0.32 -26.22 -4.27
C THR A 202 1.72 -26.24 -4.93
N THR A 203 2.18 -27.39 -5.43
CA THR A 203 3.13 -27.43 -6.57
C THR A 203 3.05 -28.77 -7.33
N PRO A 204 3.22 -28.78 -8.68
CA PRO A 204 3.49 -30.02 -9.41
C PRO A 204 4.91 -30.52 -9.12
N GLU A 205 5.06 -31.82 -8.87
CA GLU A 205 6.34 -32.41 -8.47
C GLU A 205 7.44 -32.28 -9.53
N THR A 206 8.64 -31.87 -9.11
CA THR A 206 9.89 -32.43 -9.66
C THR A 206 10.76 -32.90 -8.51
N SER A 207 10.84 -34.22 -8.34
CA SER A 207 11.45 -34.84 -7.18
C SER A 207 12.99 -34.80 -7.24
N SER A 208 13.62 -34.27 -6.19
CA SER A 208 15.03 -34.51 -5.89
C SER A 208 15.19 -35.02 -4.46
N ARG A 209 15.36 -36.33 -4.32
CA ARG A 209 15.44 -37.04 -3.03
C ARG A 209 16.73 -36.68 -2.27
N ARG A 210 16.66 -35.75 -1.32
CA ARG A 210 17.70 -35.60 -0.28
C ARG A 210 17.54 -36.68 0.79
N ARG A 211 18.18 -37.84 0.60
CA ARG A 211 18.45 -38.78 1.71
C ARG A 211 19.64 -38.25 2.53
N ARG A 212 19.40 -37.84 3.78
CA ARG A 212 20.47 -37.75 4.79
C ARG A 212 20.82 -39.16 5.24
N ASN A 213 22.09 -39.56 5.15
CA ASN A 213 22.61 -40.77 5.78
C ASN A 213 23.84 -40.38 6.60
N ILE A 214 23.87 -40.74 7.88
CA ILE A 214 24.96 -40.43 8.81
C ILE A 214 25.57 -41.75 9.30
N LYS A 215 26.92 -41.75 9.33
CA LYS A 215 27.93 -42.74 9.79
C LYS A 215 28.38 -43.76 8.72
N THR A 216 29.68 -44.10 8.59
CA THR A 216 30.88 -43.86 9.45
C THR A 216 32.15 -43.85 8.57
N SER A 217 33.24 -43.20 9.03
CA SER A 217 34.59 -43.22 8.38
C SER A 217 35.26 -44.62 8.46
N PRO A 218 36.31 -44.94 7.66
CA PRO A 218 37.67 -44.36 7.86
C PRO A 218 38.56 -44.11 6.60
N LEU A 219 39.59 -43.28 6.81
CA LEU A 219 40.91 -43.11 6.15
C LEU A 219 41.11 -43.54 4.66
N GLN A 220 41.54 -42.58 3.81
CA GLN A 220 42.93 -42.50 3.27
C GLN A 220 43.16 -41.20 2.44
N SER A 221 44.38 -40.67 2.51
CA SER A 221 44.98 -39.59 1.70
C SER A 221 46.03 -40.19 0.73
N PRO A 222 46.73 -39.46 -0.18
CA PRO A 222 46.84 -38.01 -0.44
C PRO A 222 46.30 -37.63 -1.87
N ALA A 223 46.68 -36.59 -2.64
CA ALA A 223 47.81 -35.65 -2.60
C ALA A 223 47.52 -34.30 -3.32
N ASP A 224 48.58 -33.52 -3.53
CA ASP A 224 48.67 -32.13 -4.03
C ASP A 224 48.31 -31.89 -5.51
N HIS A 225 47.93 -30.65 -5.84
CA HIS A 225 48.84 -29.71 -6.52
C HIS A 225 48.36 -28.24 -6.43
N GLN A 226 49.29 -27.34 -6.15
CA GLN A 226 49.09 -25.89 -6.10
C GLN A 226 49.34 -25.24 -7.47
N THR A 227 48.55 -24.23 -7.81
CA THR A 227 49.01 -23.03 -8.53
C THR A 227 48.08 -21.86 -8.16
N GLY A 228 48.66 -20.73 -7.75
CA GLY A 228 47.90 -19.56 -7.32
C GLY A 228 48.07 -18.38 -8.27
N GLU A 229 47.08 -17.51 -8.32
CA GLU A 229 47.18 -16.15 -8.86
C GLU A 229 46.57 -15.16 -7.88
N ASN A 230 47.26 -14.04 -7.67
CA ASN A 230 46.84 -13.00 -6.73
C ASN A 230 45.82 -12.07 -7.38
N SER A 231 44.66 -11.88 -6.73
CA SER A 231 43.75 -10.77 -7.04
C SER A 231 43.29 -10.11 -5.75
N THR A 232 43.35 -8.78 -5.71
CA THR A 232 43.11 -7.94 -4.54
C THR A 232 41.63 -7.98 -4.13
N THR A 233 41.32 -8.70 -3.05
CA THR A 233 39.94 -8.93 -2.62
C THR A 233 39.35 -7.71 -1.89
N ILE A 234 38.34 -7.08 -2.50
CA ILE A 234 37.46 -6.09 -1.85
C ILE A 234 36.68 -6.80 -0.72
N PRO A 235 36.53 -6.20 0.48
CA PRO A 235 35.82 -6.83 1.59
C PRO A 235 34.33 -7.01 1.27
N ILE A 236 33.94 -8.24 0.97
CA ILE A 236 32.54 -8.66 0.80
C ILE A 236 31.87 -8.64 2.18
N LEU A 237 31.20 -7.53 2.52
CA LEU A 237 30.24 -7.47 3.61
C LEU A 237 28.91 -8.15 3.21
N SER A 238 29.01 -9.45 2.91
CA SER A 238 27.84 -10.32 2.93
C SER A 238 27.42 -10.55 4.37
N PHE A 239 26.12 -10.52 4.66
CA PHE A 239 25.56 -11.06 5.91
C PHE A 239 25.57 -12.62 5.91
N VAL A 240 26.65 -13.22 5.39
CA VAL A 240 26.89 -14.66 5.32
C VAL A 240 28.36 -14.90 5.68
N SER A 241 28.65 -14.81 6.98
CA SER A 241 29.95 -15.24 7.49
C SER A 241 30.18 -16.73 7.22
N SER A 242 31.42 -17.10 6.95
CA SER A 242 31.82 -18.49 6.72
C SER A 242 31.79 -19.30 8.02
N ALA A 243 30.87 -20.26 8.09
CA ALA A 243 31.00 -21.50 8.88
C ALA A 243 31.37 -21.37 10.38
N GLU A 244 30.81 -20.38 11.08
CA GLU A 244 30.56 -20.49 12.52
C GLU A 244 29.05 -20.36 12.77
N ALA A 245 28.54 -21.10 13.75
CA ALA A 245 27.10 -21.29 13.98
C ALA A 245 26.45 -20.03 14.57
N GLN A 246 26.17 -19.04 13.72
CA GLN A 246 25.27 -17.95 14.01
C GLN A 246 23.83 -18.42 13.70
N THR A 247 22.95 -18.30 14.69
CA THR A 247 21.50 -18.51 14.52
C THR A 247 20.97 -17.60 13.42
N ASP A 248 20.00 -18.08 12.64
CA ASP A 248 19.37 -17.23 11.62
C ASP A 248 18.67 -16.06 12.34
N PRO A 249 18.88 -14.79 11.94
CA PRO A 249 18.23 -13.65 12.61
C PRO A 249 16.69 -13.65 12.47
N PHE A 250 16.10 -14.55 11.67
CA PHE A 250 14.66 -14.83 11.62
C PHE A 250 14.25 -16.15 12.32
N ASP A 251 15.16 -16.83 13.01
CA ASP A 251 14.91 -18.04 13.79
C ASP A 251 14.21 -17.71 15.12
N MET A 252 12.88 -17.63 15.06
CA MET A 252 12.02 -17.36 16.21
C MET A 252 11.80 -18.59 17.11
N SER A 253 12.49 -19.72 16.86
CA SER A 253 12.38 -20.93 17.69
C SER A 253 12.75 -20.68 19.17
N THR A 254 13.61 -19.71 19.43
CA THR A 254 13.97 -19.29 20.79
C THR A 254 12.79 -18.62 21.52
N LEU A 255 12.10 -17.66 20.87
CA LEU A 255 10.91 -17.00 21.45
C LEU A 255 9.73 -17.95 21.62
N ARG A 256 9.57 -18.93 20.72
CA ARG A 256 8.53 -19.97 20.82
C ARG A 256 8.58 -20.74 22.14
N ASN A 257 9.76 -20.90 22.75
CA ASN A 257 9.92 -21.60 24.03
C ASN A 257 9.63 -20.72 25.25
N GLU A 258 9.61 -19.39 25.12
CA GLU A 258 9.30 -18.46 26.21
C GLU A 258 7.80 -18.15 26.33
N ILE A 259 7.01 -18.34 25.27
CA ILE A 259 5.58 -18.01 25.21
C ILE A 259 4.70 -19.25 25.55
N ALA A 260 5.15 -20.08 26.49
CA ALA A 260 4.28 -21.11 27.08
C ALA A 260 3.22 -20.43 27.97
N PRO A 261 1.94 -20.86 27.95
CA PRO A 261 0.85 -20.08 28.54
C PRO A 261 0.88 -20.09 30.07
N GLU A 262 1.14 -18.93 30.67
CA GLU A 262 0.72 -18.66 32.06
C GLU A 262 -0.82 -18.67 32.11
N VAL A 263 -1.37 -19.69 32.77
CA VAL A 263 -2.81 -19.88 32.93
C VAL A 263 -3.35 -18.84 33.92
N LEU A 264 -3.90 -17.74 33.40
CA LEU A 264 -4.73 -16.84 34.19
C LEU A 264 -6.03 -17.56 34.56
N GLN A 265 -6.14 -17.92 35.83
CA GLN A 265 -7.30 -18.59 36.41
C GLN A 265 -8.53 -17.66 36.37
N SER A 266 -9.62 -18.15 35.79
CA SER A 266 -10.93 -17.50 35.84
C SER A 266 -11.68 -17.92 37.10
N ASP A 267 -11.86 -17.02 38.05
CA ASP A 267 -12.73 -17.22 39.21
C ASP A 267 -13.73 -16.05 39.35
N VAL A 268 -15.02 -16.40 39.27
CA VAL A 268 -16.10 -16.13 40.23
C VAL A 268 -17.45 -16.27 39.50
N PRO A 269 -18.33 -17.21 39.91
CA PRO A 269 -19.71 -17.29 39.44
C PRO A 269 -20.65 -16.47 40.35
N MET A 270 -21.80 -16.06 39.81
CA MET A 270 -22.95 -15.66 40.62
C MET A 270 -24.26 -16.05 39.92
N GLU A 271 -25.15 -16.66 40.69
CA GLU A 271 -26.44 -17.21 40.24
C GLU A 271 -27.64 -16.41 40.81
N GLU A 272 -28.78 -16.60 40.15
CA GLU A 272 -30.16 -16.54 40.66
C GLU A 272 -30.90 -15.19 40.93
N GLU A 273 -31.84 -14.91 40.00
CA GLU A 273 -33.31 -14.97 40.18
C GLU A 273 -34.19 -13.72 39.91
N GLN A 274 -35.19 -13.96 39.02
CA GLN A 274 -36.61 -13.55 38.98
C GLN A 274 -37.04 -12.16 39.56
N ASN A 275 -37.98 -11.40 38.96
CA ASN A 275 -39.26 -11.85 38.38
C ASN A 275 -40.03 -10.76 37.58
N GLN A 276 -41.09 -11.17 36.88
CA GLN A 276 -42.30 -10.43 36.44
C GLN A 276 -42.33 -9.51 35.19
N GLN A 277 -42.84 -10.16 34.12
CA GLN A 277 -43.67 -9.74 32.97
C GLN A 277 -44.40 -8.38 32.96
N SER A 278 -44.47 -7.81 31.74
CA SER A 278 -45.58 -7.10 31.03
C SER A 278 -44.98 -5.97 30.16
N GLU A 279 -45.36 -5.69 28.91
CA GLU A 279 -46.51 -6.10 28.09
C GLU A 279 -46.05 -6.23 26.62
N THR A 280 -46.62 -7.18 25.86
CA THR A 280 -46.34 -7.32 24.42
C THR A 280 -47.05 -6.26 23.59
N VAL A 281 -46.29 -5.39 22.92
CA VAL A 281 -46.77 -4.63 21.76
C VAL A 281 -46.08 -5.18 20.51
N THR A 282 -46.81 -5.99 19.75
CA THR A 282 -46.45 -6.36 18.38
C THR A 282 -46.50 -5.12 17.49
N SER A 283 -45.34 -4.54 17.17
CA SER A 283 -45.21 -3.67 16.01
C SER A 283 -44.67 -4.49 14.86
N GLU A 284 -45.48 -4.65 13.82
CA GLU A 284 -45.10 -5.33 12.58
C GLU A 284 -43.94 -4.57 11.90
N GLY A 285 -43.08 -5.32 11.20
CA GLY A 285 -41.93 -4.72 10.54
C GLY A 285 -42.34 -3.89 9.33
N THR A 286 -42.03 -2.59 9.37
CA THR A 286 -42.09 -1.71 8.20
C THR A 286 -40.76 -1.02 7.93
N CYS A 287 -40.41 -1.06 6.66
CA CYS A 287 -39.18 -0.62 6.02
C CYS A 287 -38.88 0.89 6.17
N ASP A 288 -37.73 1.22 6.76
CA ASP A 288 -37.08 2.55 6.66
C ASP A 288 -35.90 2.52 5.66
N GLN A 289 -36.04 1.81 4.52
CA GLN A 289 -35.02 1.77 3.45
C GLN A 289 -35.39 2.63 2.22
N GLU A 290 -36.41 3.49 2.31
CA GLU A 290 -36.86 4.32 1.18
C GLU A 290 -35.84 5.41 0.80
N GLY A 291 -34.94 5.07 -0.14
CA GLY A 291 -34.07 6.04 -0.82
C GLY A 291 -32.65 5.54 -1.11
N PHE A 292 -32.11 4.67 -0.27
CA PHE A 292 -30.72 4.22 -0.35
C PHE A 292 -30.54 3.02 -1.30
N LEU A 293 -29.51 3.08 -2.14
CA LEU A 293 -29.24 2.09 -3.16
C LEU A 293 -28.11 1.13 -2.74
N GLU A 294 -28.35 -0.16 -2.86
CA GLU A 294 -27.33 -1.21 -2.76
C GLU A 294 -26.42 -1.19 -3.99
N LEU A 295 -25.11 -1.28 -3.79
CA LEU A 295 -24.13 -1.17 -4.86
C LEU A 295 -24.30 -2.24 -5.97
N ASP A 296 -24.70 -3.46 -5.60
CA ASP A 296 -24.85 -4.58 -6.54
C ASP A 296 -26.02 -4.42 -7.52
N LYS A 297 -26.88 -3.41 -7.32
CA LYS A 297 -28.01 -3.05 -8.19
C LYS A 297 -27.76 -1.82 -9.06
N MET A 298 -26.60 -1.15 -8.93
CA MET A 298 -26.33 0.09 -9.66
C MET A 298 -25.66 -0.13 -11.03
N SER A 299 -26.29 0.39 -12.08
CA SER A 299 -25.63 0.61 -13.36
C SER A 299 -24.80 1.89 -13.30
N ILE A 300 -23.48 1.74 -13.22
CA ILE A 300 -22.51 2.83 -13.03
C ILE A 300 -22.67 3.93 -14.11
N SER A 301 -22.99 3.55 -15.34
CA SER A 301 -23.22 4.44 -16.50
C SER A 301 -24.47 5.33 -16.42
N SER A 302 -25.21 5.35 -15.30
CA SER A 302 -26.41 6.19 -15.12
C SER A 302 -26.24 7.35 -14.14
N ILE A 303 -25.08 7.48 -13.49
CA ILE A 303 -24.78 8.58 -12.56
C ILE A 303 -24.63 9.88 -13.36
N ARG A 304 -25.37 10.92 -12.96
CA ARG A 304 -25.29 12.26 -13.56
C ARG A 304 -25.23 13.31 -12.47
N ALA A 305 -24.39 14.32 -12.66
CA ALA A 305 -24.47 15.55 -11.88
C ALA A 305 -25.48 16.50 -12.55
N THR A 306 -26.16 17.35 -11.77
CA THR A 306 -27.01 18.44 -12.25
C THR A 306 -26.92 19.65 -11.34
N HIS A 307 -27.27 20.83 -11.85
CA HIS A 307 -27.47 22.02 -11.02
C HIS A 307 -28.90 22.06 -10.50
N VAL A 308 -29.06 22.27 -9.19
CA VAL A 308 -30.35 22.48 -8.53
C VAL A 308 -30.29 23.72 -7.63
N PRO A 309 -31.39 24.45 -7.41
CA PRO A 309 -31.42 25.56 -6.47
C PRO A 309 -31.00 25.11 -5.05
N LEU A 310 -30.35 26.01 -4.31
CA LEU A 310 -29.94 25.73 -2.92
C LEU A 310 -31.16 25.43 -2.02
N TYR A 311 -32.25 26.18 -2.25
CA TYR A 311 -33.59 26.08 -1.69
C TYR A 311 -34.61 26.65 -2.71
N ASP A 312 -35.91 26.40 -2.54
CA ASP A 312 -36.94 26.87 -3.47
C ASP A 312 -36.93 28.40 -3.63
N GLY A 313 -36.82 28.86 -4.87
CA GLY A 313 -36.68 30.28 -5.21
C GLY A 313 -35.26 30.86 -5.08
N SER A 314 -34.25 30.06 -4.73
CA SER A 314 -32.85 30.50 -4.72
C SER A 314 -32.30 30.71 -6.15
N GLN A 315 -31.64 31.85 -6.38
CA GLN A 315 -30.80 32.05 -7.57
C GLN A 315 -29.44 31.32 -7.46
N THR A 316 -29.03 30.94 -6.25
CA THR A 316 -27.79 30.19 -6.01
C THR A 316 -28.03 28.71 -6.32
N MET A 317 -27.28 28.19 -7.28
CA MET A 317 -27.32 26.78 -7.67
C MET A 317 -26.24 25.99 -6.91
N LYS A 318 -26.54 24.74 -6.57
CA LYS A 318 -25.59 23.73 -6.07
C LYS A 318 -25.53 22.57 -7.07
N VAL A 319 -24.39 21.86 -7.11
CA VAL A 319 -24.29 20.60 -7.85
C VAL A 319 -24.90 19.49 -7.00
N GLN A 320 -25.77 18.67 -7.59
CA GLN A 320 -26.34 17.47 -6.99
C GLN A 320 -26.01 16.26 -7.87
N LEU A 321 -25.60 15.16 -7.24
CA LEU A 321 -25.42 13.87 -7.90
C LEU A 321 -26.74 13.11 -7.87
N CYS A 322 -27.14 12.57 -9.01
CA CYS A 322 -28.40 11.86 -9.22
C CYS A 322 -28.17 10.53 -9.94
N LEU A 323 -29.02 9.54 -9.63
CA LEU A 323 -29.18 8.33 -10.42
C LEU A 323 -30.59 8.33 -11.03
N GLY A 324 -30.68 8.58 -12.34
CA GLY A 324 -31.94 8.96 -12.96
C GLY A 324 -32.47 10.26 -12.37
N ASP A 325 -33.73 10.28 -11.94
CA ASP A 325 -34.41 11.47 -11.42
C ASP A 325 -34.34 11.60 -9.87
N ARG A 326 -33.52 10.78 -9.20
CA ARG A 326 -33.40 10.76 -7.73
C ARG A 326 -32.00 11.16 -7.27
N PRO A 327 -31.87 11.93 -6.16
CA PRO A 327 -30.57 12.19 -5.52
C PRO A 327 -29.85 10.89 -5.16
N LEU A 328 -28.53 10.85 -5.38
CA LEU A 328 -27.71 9.67 -5.12
C LEU A 328 -27.50 9.47 -3.61
N GLN A 329 -28.03 8.36 -3.12
CA GLN A 329 -27.88 7.89 -1.74
C GLN A 329 -27.35 6.44 -1.76
N LEU A 330 -26.24 6.19 -1.07
CA LEU A 330 -25.55 4.89 -1.07
C LEU A 330 -25.78 4.13 0.23
N HIS A 331 -26.09 2.83 0.12
CA HIS A 331 -25.95 1.88 1.20
C HIS A 331 -24.62 1.13 1.05
N CYS A 332 -23.70 1.34 1.99
CA CYS A 332 -22.35 0.77 2.00
C CYS A 332 -22.20 -0.20 3.19
N PRO A 333 -22.47 -1.50 3.01
CA PRO A 333 -22.38 -2.48 4.08
C PRO A 333 -20.92 -2.81 4.46
N HIS A 334 -20.72 -3.27 5.69
CA HIS A 334 -19.46 -3.83 6.21
C HIS A 334 -18.19 -2.98 6.00
N LEU A 335 -18.32 -1.64 6.06
CA LEU A 335 -17.17 -0.73 6.07
C LEU A 335 -16.37 -0.89 7.37
N ARG A 336 -15.05 -0.98 7.26
CA ARG A 336 -14.13 -0.99 8.40
C ARG A 336 -13.60 0.41 8.66
N VAL A 337 -13.73 0.90 9.89
CA VAL A 337 -13.10 2.15 10.34
C VAL A 337 -11.60 1.94 10.46
N ARG A 338 -10.80 2.71 9.72
CA ARG A 338 -9.32 2.72 9.82
C ARG A 338 -8.82 3.79 10.78
N PHE A 339 -9.42 4.98 10.74
CA PHE A 339 -9.13 6.05 11.71
C PHE A 339 -10.44 6.59 12.26
N GLY A 340 -10.59 6.54 13.58
CA GLY A 340 -11.74 7.11 14.28
C GLY A 340 -11.77 8.63 14.26
N ILE A 341 -12.73 9.20 15.00
CA ILE A 341 -12.92 10.64 15.06
C ILE A 341 -11.73 11.33 15.75
N ASN A 342 -11.19 12.36 15.11
CA ASN A 342 -10.07 13.14 15.62
C ASN A 342 -10.54 14.50 16.15
N GLY A 343 -10.68 14.61 17.47
CA GLY A 343 -11.16 15.82 18.16
C GLY A 343 -10.28 17.08 18.06
N LYS A 344 -9.16 17.05 17.30
CA LYS A 344 -8.28 18.22 17.07
C LYS A 344 -8.87 19.25 16.10
N PHE A 345 -9.85 18.88 15.28
CA PHE A 345 -10.40 19.77 14.25
C PHE A 345 -11.76 20.33 14.70
N MET A 346 -11.86 21.66 14.68
CA MET A 346 -13.09 22.38 14.99
C MET A 346 -13.78 22.90 13.72
N ASP A 347 -15.09 23.09 13.78
CA ASP A 347 -15.86 23.84 12.79
C ASP A 347 -15.76 25.37 13.04
N LYS A 348 -16.45 26.16 12.20
CA LYS A 348 -16.44 27.63 12.33
C LYS A 348 -17.12 28.16 13.60
N ALA A 349 -17.88 27.33 14.32
CA ALA A 349 -18.52 27.64 15.59
C ALA A 349 -17.71 27.10 16.79
N GLY A 350 -16.51 26.55 16.57
CA GLY A 350 -15.66 25.98 17.62
C GLY A 350 -16.04 24.54 18.04
N ARG A 351 -17.02 23.93 17.38
CA ARG A 351 -17.52 22.58 17.70
C ARG A 351 -16.62 21.52 17.08
N ARG A 352 -16.51 20.33 17.68
CA ARG A 352 -15.69 19.25 17.13
C ARG A 352 -16.24 18.77 15.78
N ARG A 353 -15.39 18.75 14.75
CA ARG A 353 -15.75 18.29 13.42
C ARG A 353 -15.67 16.76 13.36
N LEU A 354 -16.81 16.10 13.47
CA LEU A 354 -16.91 14.65 13.38
C LEU A 354 -16.63 14.19 11.94
N ASN A 355 -15.41 13.69 11.70
CA ASN A 355 -15.09 12.90 10.53
C ASN A 355 -14.22 11.71 10.96
N PHE A 356 -14.46 10.56 10.33
CA PHE A 356 -13.67 9.34 10.47
C PHE A 356 -13.29 8.83 9.07
N VAL A 357 -12.37 7.87 9.00
CA VAL A 357 -11.85 7.31 7.76
C VAL A 357 -12.13 5.81 7.71
N VAL A 358 -12.67 5.35 6.60
CA VAL A 358 -13.01 3.95 6.34
C VAL A 358 -12.19 3.36 5.21
N ASP A 359 -12.04 2.04 5.25
CA ASP A 359 -11.48 1.23 4.15
C ASP A 359 -12.54 0.97 3.10
N LEU A 360 -12.19 1.24 1.84
CA LEU A 360 -13.05 1.02 0.69
C LEU A 360 -12.78 -0.34 0.05
N TYR A 361 -13.87 -1.02 -0.34
CA TYR A 361 -13.84 -2.19 -1.19
C TYR A 361 -13.98 -1.78 -2.68
N PRO A 362 -13.50 -2.60 -3.64
CA PRO A 362 -13.31 -2.16 -5.03
C PRO A 362 -14.55 -1.60 -5.74
N SER A 363 -15.74 -2.17 -5.54
CA SER A 363 -16.96 -1.66 -6.17
C SER A 363 -17.37 -0.27 -5.65
N LEU A 364 -17.12 0.03 -4.37
CA LEU A 364 -17.34 1.37 -3.82
C LEU A 364 -16.30 2.38 -4.34
N CYS A 365 -15.04 1.98 -4.50
CA CYS A 365 -14.03 2.83 -5.16
C CYS A 365 -14.49 3.27 -6.56
N ASN A 366 -14.98 2.32 -7.37
CA ASN A 366 -15.44 2.61 -8.73
C ASN A 366 -16.64 3.57 -8.73
N VAL A 367 -17.64 3.33 -7.88
CA VAL A 367 -18.81 4.23 -7.74
C VAL A 367 -18.38 5.65 -7.35
N LEU A 368 -17.49 5.78 -6.35
CA LEU A 368 -17.03 7.09 -5.89
C LEU A 368 -16.19 7.82 -6.95
N GLN A 369 -15.34 7.10 -7.69
CA GLN A 369 -14.53 7.67 -8.76
C GLN A 369 -15.39 8.18 -9.93
N GLU A 370 -16.47 7.47 -10.27
CA GLU A 370 -17.42 7.92 -11.31
C GLU A 370 -18.28 9.10 -10.84
N CYS A 371 -18.61 9.16 -9.54
CA CYS A 371 -19.20 10.36 -8.94
C CYS A 371 -18.25 11.56 -9.02
N ASP A 372 -16.96 11.38 -8.67
CA ASP A 372 -15.92 12.41 -8.80
C ASP A 372 -15.82 12.89 -10.25
N ASN A 373 -15.73 12.00 -11.23
CA ASN A 373 -15.69 12.33 -12.66
C ASN A 373 -16.90 13.18 -13.09
N ALA A 374 -18.12 12.76 -12.72
CA ALA A 374 -19.35 13.46 -13.08
C ALA A 374 -19.46 14.85 -12.44
N ALA A 375 -19.09 14.97 -11.16
CA ALA A 375 -19.15 16.24 -10.44
C ALA A 375 -18.02 17.21 -10.88
N GLN A 376 -16.82 16.70 -11.14
CA GLN A 376 -15.69 17.48 -11.64
C GLN A 376 -15.99 18.07 -13.03
N THR A 377 -16.56 17.28 -13.93
CA THR A 377 -16.96 17.74 -15.28
C THR A 377 -17.86 18.97 -15.19
N ILE A 378 -18.94 18.89 -14.39
CA ILE A 378 -19.87 20.02 -14.21
C ILE A 378 -19.22 21.20 -13.48
N SER A 379 -18.30 20.96 -12.54
CA SER A 379 -17.54 22.03 -11.88
C SER A 379 -16.72 22.84 -12.88
N VAL A 380 -16.05 22.16 -13.83
CA VAL A 380 -15.25 22.79 -14.89
C VAL A 380 -16.15 23.47 -15.93
N ASP A 381 -17.25 22.84 -16.35
CA ASP A 381 -18.23 23.44 -17.29
C ASP A 381 -18.89 24.71 -16.72
N SER A 382 -18.99 24.80 -15.39
CA SER A 382 -19.46 26.00 -14.66
C SER A 382 -18.41 27.12 -14.56
N GLY A 383 -17.19 26.89 -15.02
CA GLY A 383 -16.08 27.84 -14.94
C GLY A 383 -15.37 27.92 -13.57
N SER A 384 -15.45 26.88 -12.73
CA SER A 384 -14.66 26.81 -11.50
C SER A 384 -13.18 26.52 -11.79
N ASP A 385 -12.29 27.25 -11.12
CA ASP A 385 -10.83 27.09 -11.15
C ASP A 385 -10.27 26.35 -9.92
N SER A 386 -11.14 25.89 -9.01
CA SER A 386 -10.77 25.21 -7.75
C SER A 386 -10.07 23.87 -7.96
N ASP A 387 -9.05 23.58 -7.15
CA ASP A 387 -8.37 22.28 -7.11
C ASP A 387 -9.35 21.16 -6.72
N TRP A 388 -9.50 20.14 -7.57
CA TRP A 388 -10.34 18.98 -7.28
C TRP A 388 -9.68 18.04 -6.25
N ASN A 389 -10.41 17.73 -5.17
CA ASN A 389 -10.00 16.80 -4.13
C ASN A 389 -10.89 15.55 -4.20
N PRO A 390 -10.40 14.42 -4.76
CA PRO A 390 -11.18 13.20 -4.89
C PRO A 390 -11.72 12.67 -3.55
N ALA A 391 -12.90 12.05 -3.57
CA ALA A 391 -13.48 11.36 -2.41
C ALA A 391 -12.68 10.09 -2.04
N VAL A 392 -12.11 9.42 -3.05
CA VAL A 392 -11.22 8.27 -2.89
C VAL A 392 -9.79 8.76 -2.62
N ILE A 393 -9.28 8.47 -1.43
CA ILE A 393 -7.91 8.77 -1.02
C ILE A 393 -7.03 7.54 -1.33
N PRO A 394 -6.14 7.60 -2.34
CA PRO A 394 -5.22 6.50 -2.64
C PRO A 394 -4.16 6.40 -1.55
N MET A 395 -4.01 5.20 -0.98
CA MET A 395 -2.90 4.88 -0.08
C MET A 395 -1.68 4.42 -0.87
N LYS A 396 -0.48 4.76 -0.38
CA LYS A 396 0.80 4.25 -0.90
C LYS A 396 1.46 3.36 0.16
N GLY A 397 1.48 2.05 -0.07
CA GLY A 397 2.24 1.05 0.70
C GLY A 397 1.38 -0.01 1.41
N PHE A 398 1.96 -1.21 1.60
CA PHE A 398 1.63 -2.38 2.47
C PHE A 398 0.18 -2.85 2.69
N LEU A 399 -0.82 -1.97 2.79
CA LEU A 399 -2.24 -2.28 2.91
C LEU A 399 -2.99 -1.42 1.90
N ASN A 400 -2.95 -1.86 0.64
CA ASN A 400 -3.51 -1.21 -0.56
C ASN A 400 -5.05 -1.18 -0.58
N CYS A 401 -5.71 -0.88 0.54
CA CYS A 401 -7.11 -0.48 0.54
C CYS A 401 -7.16 1.04 0.36
N PRO A 402 -7.78 1.56 -0.72
CA PRO A 402 -8.15 2.97 -0.81
C PRO A 402 -9.05 3.33 0.37
N THR A 403 -9.06 4.61 0.75
CA THR A 403 -9.83 5.06 1.91
C THR A 403 -10.73 6.23 1.54
N ALA A 404 -11.83 6.43 2.26
CA ALA A 404 -12.61 7.67 2.18
C ALA A 404 -12.86 8.25 3.57
N ARG A 405 -13.10 9.56 3.61
CA ARG A 405 -13.48 10.28 4.82
C ARG A 405 -14.98 10.50 4.86
N ILE A 406 -15.64 9.91 5.86
CA ILE A 406 -17.06 10.12 6.13
C ILE A 406 -17.21 11.26 7.15
N HIS A 407 -18.13 12.18 6.89
CA HIS A 407 -18.49 13.28 7.76
C HIS A 407 -19.84 13.03 8.42
N ILE A 408 -19.93 13.23 9.73
CA ILE A 408 -21.21 13.24 10.46
C ILE A 408 -21.63 14.72 10.60
N PRO A 409 -22.76 15.14 10.00
CA PRO A 409 -23.20 16.53 10.01
C PRO A 409 -23.78 16.95 11.37
N THR A 410 -23.62 18.23 11.70
CA THR A 410 -24.14 18.85 12.94
C THR A 410 -25.27 19.81 12.60
N GLU A 411 -26.43 19.64 13.23
CA GLU A 411 -27.59 20.52 13.06
C GLU A 411 -27.58 21.67 14.09
N LEU A 412 -28.18 22.79 13.71
CA LEU A 412 -28.40 23.95 14.58
C LEU A 412 -29.80 23.88 15.17
N ASN A 413 -29.92 23.48 16.44
CA ASN A 413 -31.21 23.44 17.13
C ASN A 413 -31.09 23.70 18.64
N GLY A 414 -30.74 24.94 18.98
CA GLY A 414 -30.60 25.45 20.34
C GLY A 414 -29.21 25.27 20.96
N ASP A 415 -29.16 25.31 22.29
CA ASP A 415 -27.95 25.35 23.13
C ASP A 415 -27.27 23.97 23.34
N VAL A 416 -27.55 23.01 22.44
CA VAL A 416 -27.05 21.63 22.50
C VAL A 416 -26.64 21.20 21.09
N ASP A 417 -25.40 20.75 20.93
CA ASP A 417 -24.91 20.15 19.69
C ASP A 417 -25.74 18.91 19.32
N ARG A 418 -26.49 18.97 18.22
CA ARG A 418 -27.25 17.84 17.67
C ARG A 418 -26.60 17.34 16.39
N TYR A 419 -26.65 16.04 16.15
CA TYR A 419 -26.06 15.41 14.96
C TYR A 419 -27.15 14.82 14.08
N ALA A 420 -27.08 15.04 12.77
CA ALA A 420 -28.15 14.66 11.83
C ALA A 420 -28.11 13.18 11.38
N ALA A 421 -27.21 12.38 11.95
CA ALA A 421 -27.03 10.98 11.58
C ALA A 421 -27.61 10.05 12.65
N GLU A 422 -28.49 9.15 12.24
CA GLU A 422 -29.01 8.07 13.09
C GLU A 422 -27.88 7.08 13.42
N ILE A 423 -27.73 6.69 14.69
CA ILE A 423 -26.74 5.68 15.09
C ILE A 423 -27.42 4.49 15.78
N HIS A 424 -27.31 3.33 15.14
CA HIS A 424 -27.85 2.06 15.59
C HIS A 424 -26.71 1.12 15.99
N GLN A 425 -26.96 0.26 16.96
CA GLN A 425 -26.15 -0.92 17.25
C GLN A 425 -26.88 -2.16 16.76
N LYS A 426 -26.13 -3.10 16.20
CA LYS A 426 -26.63 -4.41 15.81
C LYS A 426 -26.51 -5.34 17.01
N GLU A 427 -27.63 -5.68 17.65
CA GLU A 427 -27.65 -6.70 18.70
C GLU A 427 -27.97 -8.07 18.06
N PHE A 428 -27.28 -9.12 18.50
CA PHE A 428 -27.52 -10.49 18.05
C PHE A 428 -28.28 -11.27 19.12
N SER A 429 -29.58 -11.47 18.91
CA SER A 429 -30.39 -12.39 19.72
C SER A 429 -30.53 -13.73 18.99
N GLY A 430 -29.51 -14.58 19.12
CA GLY A 430 -29.43 -15.85 18.40
C GLY A 430 -29.22 -15.65 16.90
N ALA A 431 -30.07 -16.27 16.07
CA ALA A 431 -29.98 -16.18 14.60
C ALA A 431 -30.61 -14.91 14.00
N ILE A 432 -31.23 -14.06 14.82
CA ILE A 432 -31.89 -12.83 14.39
C ILE A 432 -31.04 -11.63 14.82
N ALA A 433 -30.60 -10.84 13.85
CA ALA A 433 -29.94 -9.56 14.11
C ALA A 433 -31.02 -8.46 14.25
N THR A 434 -31.10 -7.85 15.42
CA THR A 434 -32.00 -6.72 15.69
C THR A 434 -31.20 -5.42 15.64
N GLN A 435 -31.78 -4.37 15.05
CA GLN A 435 -31.19 -3.03 15.07
C GLN A 435 -31.78 -2.26 16.25
N LYS A 436 -30.95 -1.96 17.24
CA LYS A 436 -31.33 -1.12 18.38
C LYS A 436 -30.81 0.28 18.15
N LEU A 437 -31.70 1.26 18.14
CA LEU A 437 -31.31 2.67 18.12
C LEU A 437 -30.57 2.98 19.43
N ILE A 438 -29.29 3.36 19.35
CA ILE A 438 -28.50 3.74 20.54
C ILE A 438 -29.01 5.09 21.04
N SER A 439 -29.17 6.02 20.11
CA SER A 439 -29.79 7.32 20.33
C SER A 439 -30.17 7.93 18.97
N SER A 440 -31.31 8.61 18.91
CA SER A 440 -31.65 9.51 17.79
C SER A 440 -30.85 10.82 17.83
N ASN A 441 -30.12 11.09 18.91
CA ASN A 441 -29.29 12.29 19.09
C ASN A 441 -28.12 12.02 20.07
N PRO A 442 -27.09 11.26 19.65
CA PRO A 442 -25.98 10.85 20.53
C PRO A 442 -25.00 12.00 20.85
N LYS A 443 -24.39 11.96 22.04
CA LYS A 443 -23.36 12.93 22.44
C LYS A 443 -22.02 12.62 21.77
N VAL A 444 -21.18 13.64 21.56
CA VAL A 444 -19.87 13.51 20.91
C VAL A 444 -19.01 12.37 21.47
N GLY A 445 -18.91 12.25 22.80
CA GLY A 445 -18.12 11.20 23.45
C GLY A 445 -18.64 9.78 23.22
N GLU A 446 -19.95 9.62 23.00
CA GLU A 446 -20.57 8.33 22.67
C GLU A 446 -20.24 7.95 21.21
N ILE A 447 -20.31 8.91 20.28
CA ILE A 447 -19.94 8.67 18.87
C ILE A 447 -18.43 8.40 18.72
N GLU A 448 -17.59 9.15 19.46
CA GLU A 448 -16.14 8.94 19.53
C GLU A 448 -15.80 7.55 20.07
N SER A 449 -16.51 7.04 21.10
CA SER A 449 -16.23 5.73 21.69
C SER A 449 -16.70 4.54 20.85
N LEU A 450 -17.67 4.73 19.94
CA LEU A 450 -18.18 3.69 19.06
C LEU A 450 -17.37 3.54 17.76
N LEU A 451 -16.81 4.64 17.24
CA LEU A 451 -16.09 4.68 15.95
C LEU A 451 -14.56 4.55 16.12
N ASN A 452 -14.11 3.49 16.80
CA ASN A 452 -12.70 3.18 16.97
C ASN A 452 -12.08 2.55 15.71
N PRO A 453 -10.74 2.62 15.52
CA PRO A 453 -10.04 1.82 14.52
C PRO A 453 -10.35 0.32 14.70
N GLY A 454 -10.78 -0.34 13.64
CA GLY A 454 -11.21 -1.74 13.63
C GLY A 454 -12.73 -1.96 13.66
N THR A 455 -13.53 -0.98 14.12
CA THR A 455 -15.00 -1.07 14.12
C THR A 455 -15.54 -1.38 12.71
N VAL A 456 -16.49 -2.30 12.62
CA VAL A 456 -17.23 -2.60 11.38
C VAL A 456 -18.63 -1.98 11.46
N LEU A 457 -19.09 -1.37 10.37
CA LEU A 457 -20.40 -0.73 10.30
C LEU A 457 -20.99 -0.78 8.89
N ASP A 458 -22.32 -0.65 8.80
CA ASP A 458 -23.02 -0.32 7.57
C ASP A 458 -23.27 1.20 7.55
N ALA A 459 -22.95 1.87 6.45
CA ALA A 459 -23.13 3.32 6.30
C ALA A 459 -24.15 3.66 5.22
N PHE A 460 -25.05 4.58 5.55
CA PHE A 460 -26.03 5.17 4.65
C PHE A 460 -25.59 6.60 4.36
N LEU A 461 -25.12 6.85 3.14
CA LEU A 461 -24.35 8.04 2.77
C LEU A 461 -25.07 8.88 1.70
N SER A 462 -25.10 10.19 1.89
CA SER A 462 -25.38 11.16 0.82
C SER A 462 -24.07 11.76 0.30
N LEU A 463 -23.97 11.91 -1.02
CA LEU A 463 -22.80 12.52 -1.67
C LEU A 463 -23.08 14.00 -1.93
N GLU A 464 -22.32 14.86 -1.27
CA GLU A 464 -22.50 16.32 -1.33
C GLU A 464 -21.28 16.97 -1.97
N PRO A 465 -21.35 17.33 -3.28
CA PRO A 465 -20.34 18.17 -3.91
C PRO A 465 -20.17 19.50 -3.16
N TYR A 466 -18.93 19.95 -3.03
CA TYR A 466 -18.58 21.25 -2.48
C TYR A 466 -17.56 21.94 -3.37
N ASP A 467 -17.64 23.27 -3.40
CA ASP A 467 -16.59 24.13 -3.92
C ASP A 467 -16.41 25.27 -2.90
N TYR A 468 -15.25 25.32 -2.25
CA TYR A 468 -14.99 26.27 -1.17
C TYR A 468 -13.49 26.50 -0.98
N GLN A 469 -13.08 27.78 -0.89
CA GLN A 469 -11.67 28.17 -0.67
C GLN A 469 -10.70 27.54 -1.69
N GLN A 470 -11.01 27.66 -2.99
CA GLN A 470 -10.20 27.12 -4.09
C GLN A 470 -10.01 25.60 -4.02
N ARG A 471 -10.98 24.90 -3.42
CA ARG A 471 -11.02 23.44 -3.30
C ARG A 471 -12.41 22.92 -3.60
N ALA A 472 -12.50 22.16 -4.67
CA ALA A 472 -13.69 21.42 -5.06
C ALA A 472 -13.54 19.93 -4.67
N GLY A 473 -14.65 19.20 -4.66
CA GLY A 473 -14.67 17.76 -4.42
C GLY A 473 -16.01 17.25 -3.91
N ILE A 474 -16.08 15.97 -3.55
CA ILE A 474 -17.28 15.36 -2.96
C ILE A 474 -17.07 15.08 -1.48
N ARG A 475 -18.08 15.38 -0.66
CA ARG A 475 -18.15 15.01 0.75
C ARG A 475 -19.10 13.83 0.92
N LEU A 476 -18.61 12.76 1.56
CA LEU A 476 -19.46 11.67 2.03
C LEU A 476 -20.09 12.09 3.36
N VAL A 477 -21.41 12.24 3.39
CA VAL A 477 -22.16 12.69 4.57
C VAL A 477 -23.01 11.53 5.09
N ALA A 478 -22.79 11.14 6.34
CA ALA A 478 -23.55 10.09 6.99
C ALA A 478 -24.98 10.56 7.31
N ARG A 479 -25.97 9.73 6.93
CA ARG A 479 -27.38 9.89 7.28
C ARG A 479 -27.81 8.85 8.31
N LYS A 480 -27.28 7.63 8.22
CA LYS A 480 -27.44 6.56 9.20
C LYS A 480 -26.18 5.69 9.26
N LEU A 481 -25.83 5.23 10.45
CA LEU A 481 -24.72 4.32 10.72
C LEU A 481 -25.26 3.15 11.57
N VAL A 482 -24.97 1.91 11.15
CA VAL A 482 -25.33 0.70 11.91
C VAL A 482 -24.04 0.01 12.30
N ILE A 483 -23.70 0.07 13.59
CA ILE A 483 -22.43 -0.42 14.14
C ILE A 483 -22.60 -1.89 14.56
N HIS A 484 -21.64 -2.75 14.19
CA HIS A 484 -21.67 -4.20 14.41
C HIS A 484 -20.92 -4.60 15.68
#